data_AF-A0A821XIV5-F1
#
_entry.id   AF-A0A821XIV5-F1
#
_cell.length_a   1.000
_cell.length_b   1.000
_cell.length_c   1.000
_cell.angle_alpha   90.00
_cell.angle_beta   90.00
_cell.angle_gamma   90.00
#
_symmetry.space_group_name_H-M   'P 1'
#
loop_
_entity.id
_entity.type
_entity.pdbx_description
1 polymer ?
#
loop_
_entity_poly.entity_id
_entity_poly.type
_entity_poly.pdbx_seq_one_letter_code
_entity_poly.pdbx_strand_id
1 'polypeptide(L)'
;MPARQAIYKLAKKFDDTGSVEDSPRSDRPATVRTEENIQLVSEAFARNPQICQRRASLRLGISRTSLQRLMQDLNLKPYKPRLLQALNEDDPDRRLEFCE
;
A
#
# COMPACT_ATOMS: atom_id res chain seq x y z
N MET A 1 -22.06 -35.02 17.41
CA MET A 1 -21.31 -35.89 16.48
C MET A 1 -21.30 -35.25 15.11
N PRO A 2 -20.16 -35.16 14.41
CA PRO A 2 -20.11 -34.61 13.05
C PRO A 2 -20.88 -35.50 12.07
N ALA A 3 -21.41 -34.90 11.00
CA ALA A 3 -22.12 -35.65 9.96
C ALA A 3 -21.18 -36.61 9.21
N ARG A 4 -21.68 -37.81 8.87
CA ARG A 4 -20.92 -38.85 8.14
C ARG A 4 -20.23 -38.31 6.87
N GLN A 5 -20.90 -37.40 6.15
CA GLN A 5 -20.33 -36.77 4.95
C GLN A 5 -19.10 -35.89 5.23
N ALA A 6 -19.05 -35.22 6.38
CA ALA A 6 -17.91 -34.41 6.77
C ALA A 6 -16.67 -35.28 7.03
N ILE A 7 -16.87 -36.43 7.67
CA ILE A 7 -15.79 -37.41 7.93
C ILE A 7 -15.23 -37.95 6.61
N TYR A 8 -16.08 -38.32 5.65
CA TYR A 8 -15.62 -38.79 4.33
C TYR A 8 -14.86 -37.72 3.55
N LYS A 9 -15.35 -36.47 3.54
CA LYS A 9 -14.65 -35.37 2.87
C LYS A 9 -13.28 -35.12 3.49
N LEU A 10 -13.18 -35.22 4.82
CA LEU A 10 -11.93 -35.06 5.54
C LEU A 10 -10.92 -36.17 5.22
N ALA A 11 -11.36 -37.42 5.26
CA ALA A 11 -10.51 -38.57 4.93
C ALA A 11 -10.02 -38.50 3.48
N LYS A 12 -10.93 -38.23 2.54
CA LYS A 12 -10.57 -38.06 1.12
C LYS A 12 -9.57 -36.92 0.90
N LYS A 13 -9.77 -35.77 1.56
CA LYS A 13 -8.85 -34.64 1.50
C LYS A 13 -7.46 -35.01 2.03
N PHE A 14 -7.41 -35.78 3.12
CA PHE A 14 -6.15 -36.28 3.68
C PHE A 14 -5.45 -37.26 2.73
N ASP A 15 -6.19 -38.19 2.11
CA ASP A 15 -5.64 -39.14 1.14
C ASP A 15 -5.11 -38.43 -0.12
N ASP A 16 -5.83 -37.42 -0.61
CA ASP A 16 -5.48 -36.70 -1.85
C ASP A 16 -4.31 -35.71 -1.65
N THR A 17 -4.29 -34.99 -0.52
CA THR A 17 -3.38 -33.83 -0.29
C THR A 17 -2.35 -34.08 0.82
N GLY A 18 -2.48 -35.16 1.59
CA GLY A 18 -1.66 -35.44 2.77
C GLY A 18 -1.90 -34.47 3.95
N SER A 19 -2.89 -33.59 3.85
CA SER A 19 -3.14 -32.53 4.84
C SER A 19 -4.63 -32.34 5.10
N VAL A 20 -4.95 -31.99 6.35
CA VAL A 20 -6.30 -31.63 6.79
C VAL A 20 -6.54 -30.12 6.68
N GLU A 21 -5.49 -29.32 6.51
CA GLU A 21 -5.54 -27.85 6.44
C GLU A 21 -6.43 -27.33 5.32
N ASP A 22 -7.19 -26.27 5.59
CA ASP A 22 -8.04 -25.63 4.59
C ASP A 22 -7.25 -25.25 3.34
N SER A 23 -7.75 -25.68 2.18
CA SER A 23 -7.14 -25.33 0.90
C SER A 23 -7.27 -23.81 0.67
N PRO A 24 -6.28 -23.19 0.00
CA PRO A 24 -6.36 -21.78 -0.34
C PRO A 24 -7.65 -21.52 -1.12
N ARG A 25 -8.42 -20.53 -0.64
CA ARG A 25 -9.69 -20.16 -1.27
C ARG A 25 -9.41 -19.26 -2.46
N SER A 26 -10.17 -19.43 -3.53
CA SER A 26 -10.17 -18.46 -4.63
C SER A 26 -10.79 -17.16 -4.14
N ASP A 27 -9.97 -16.14 -3.89
CA ASP A 27 -10.45 -14.82 -3.54
C ASP A 27 -10.95 -14.05 -4.76
N ARG A 28 -11.73 -13.00 -4.50
CA ARG A 28 -12.20 -12.08 -5.55
C ARG A 28 -11.01 -11.30 -6.12
N PRO A 29 -10.84 -11.23 -7.46
CA PRO A 29 -9.73 -10.51 -8.06
C PRO A 29 -9.76 -9.03 -7.70
N ALA A 30 -8.61 -8.49 -7.27
CA ALA A 30 -8.47 -7.08 -6.94
C ALA A 30 -8.32 -6.24 -8.22
N THR A 31 -9.38 -5.57 -8.65
CA THR A 31 -9.40 -4.83 -9.93
C THR A 31 -8.47 -3.61 -9.97
N VAL A 32 -8.17 -3.00 -8.82
CA VAL A 32 -7.40 -1.75 -8.77
C VAL A 32 -5.97 -1.94 -8.27
N ARG A 33 -5.66 -3.06 -7.60
CA ARG A 33 -4.30 -3.41 -7.15
C ARG A 33 -3.51 -4.10 -8.27
N THR A 34 -3.52 -3.51 -9.46
CA THR A 34 -2.66 -3.94 -10.56
C THR A 34 -1.26 -3.35 -10.38
N GLU A 35 -0.23 -4.05 -10.87
CA GLU A 35 1.15 -3.57 -10.83
C GLU A 35 1.30 -2.20 -11.50
N GLU A 36 0.60 -1.98 -12.61
CA GLU A 36 0.52 -0.70 -13.31
C GLU A 36 0.03 0.44 -12.41
N ASN A 37 -1.07 0.23 -11.66
CA ASN A 37 -1.62 1.24 -10.76
C ASN A 37 -0.69 1.51 -9.57
N ILE A 38 0.00 0.48 -9.08
CA ILE A 38 0.97 0.61 -8.00
C ILE A 38 2.14 1.51 -8.45
N GLN A 39 2.69 1.26 -9.64
CA GLN A 39 3.76 2.07 -10.22
C GLN A 39 3.30 3.50 -10.48
N LEU A 40 2.12 3.67 -11.07
CA LEU A 40 1.57 4.99 -11.37
C LEU A 40 1.32 5.83 -10.11
N VAL A 41 0.85 5.21 -9.02
CA VAL A 41 0.72 5.89 -7.72
C VAL A 41 2.09 6.20 -7.11
N SER A 42 3.05 5.27 -7.17
CA SER A 42 4.38 5.48 -6.59
C SER A 42 5.12 6.65 -7.27
N GLU A 43 5.07 6.72 -8.60
CA GLU A 43 5.67 7.81 -9.38
C GLU A 43 5.00 9.16 -9.09
N ALA A 44 3.67 9.18 -8.96
CA ALA A 44 2.92 10.40 -8.67
C ALA A 44 3.33 11.01 -7.31
N PHE A 45 3.48 10.18 -6.28
CA PHE A 45 3.90 10.63 -4.95
C PHE A 45 5.40 10.85 -4.83
N ALA A 46 6.23 10.17 -5.63
CA ALA A 46 7.66 10.46 -5.72
C ALA A 46 7.91 11.85 -6.33
N ARG A 47 7.16 12.21 -7.39
CA ARG A 47 7.27 13.52 -8.04
C ARG A 47 6.79 14.67 -7.15
N ASN A 48 5.71 14.44 -6.40
CA ASN A 48 5.19 15.43 -5.48
C ASN A 48 4.63 14.75 -4.21
N PRO A 49 5.41 14.68 -3.13
CA PRO A 49 4.97 14.04 -1.88
C PRO A 49 3.88 14.85 -1.15
N GLN A 50 3.65 16.10 -1.54
CA GLN A 50 2.68 16.99 -0.88
C GLN A 50 1.29 16.95 -1.51
N ILE A 51 1.06 16.17 -2.58
CA ILE A 51 -0.29 16.15 -3.20
C ILE A 51 -1.32 15.59 -2.23
N CYS A 52 -2.48 16.24 -2.18
CA CYS A 52 -3.58 15.70 -1.40
C CYS A 52 -4.23 14.50 -2.11
N GLN A 53 -4.67 13.51 -1.33
CA GLN A 53 -5.32 12.30 -1.85
C GLN A 53 -6.50 12.59 -2.79
N ARG A 54 -7.26 13.67 -2.52
CA ARG A 54 -8.38 14.08 -3.38
C ARG A 54 -7.90 14.50 -4.77
N ARG A 55 -6.84 15.31 -4.84
CA ARG A 55 -6.23 15.73 -6.11
C ARG A 55 -5.56 14.55 -6.80
N ALA A 56 -4.87 13.68 -6.06
CA ALA A 56 -4.28 12.45 -6.58
C ALA A 56 -5.34 11.58 -7.27
N SER A 57 -6.46 11.34 -6.59
CA SER A 57 -7.58 10.55 -7.10
C SER A 57 -8.13 11.10 -8.42
N LEU A 58 -8.36 12.41 -8.49
CA LEU A 58 -8.83 13.05 -9.72
C LEU A 58 -7.81 12.97 -10.86
N ARG A 59 -6.52 13.11 -10.54
CA ARG A 59 -5.44 13.14 -11.54
C ARG A 59 -5.14 11.76 -12.12
N LEU A 60 -5.23 10.72 -11.29
CA LEU A 60 -4.93 9.33 -11.66
C LEU A 60 -6.17 8.55 -12.10
N GLY A 61 -7.38 9.13 -11.99
CA GLY A 61 -8.64 8.45 -12.32
C GLY A 61 -9.02 7.31 -11.36
N ILE A 62 -8.32 7.18 -10.23
CA ILE A 62 -8.54 6.13 -9.24
C ILE A 62 -9.45 6.67 -8.14
N SER A 63 -10.44 5.87 -7.70
CA SER A 63 -11.29 6.27 -6.58
C SER A 63 -10.48 6.51 -5.29
N ARG A 64 -10.92 7.44 -4.44
CA ARG A 64 -10.21 7.79 -3.20
C ARG A 64 -9.94 6.58 -2.29
N THR A 65 -10.90 5.66 -2.19
CA THR A 65 -10.80 4.46 -1.35
C THR A 65 -9.79 3.47 -1.89
N SER A 66 -9.75 3.27 -3.21
CA SER A 66 -8.74 2.40 -3.83
C SER A 66 -7.34 3.01 -3.78
N LEU A 67 -7.23 4.33 -4.00
CA LEU A 67 -5.97 5.05 -3.87
C LEU A 67 -5.44 4.97 -2.43
N GLN A 68 -6.31 5.06 -1.42
CA GLN A 68 -5.91 4.87 -0.03
C GLN A 68 -5.34 3.47 0.24
N ARG A 69 -5.94 2.41 -0.32
CA ARG A 69 -5.42 1.04 -0.20
C ARG A 69 -4.07 0.88 -0.89
N LEU A 70 -3.92 1.41 -2.11
CA LEU A 70 -2.64 1.42 -2.82
C LEU A 70 -1.54 2.16 -2.04
N MET A 71 -1.88 3.30 -1.42
CA MET A 71 -0.94 4.02 -0.55
C MET A 71 -0.53 3.19 0.67
N GLN A 72 -1.43 2.38 1.24
CA GLN A 72 -1.10 1.46 2.34
C GLN A 72 -0.15 0.35 1.87
N ASP A 73 -0.40 -0.23 0.70
CA ASP A 73 0.45 -1.28 0.12
C ASP A 73 1.88 -0.75 -0.15
N LEU A 74 1.98 0.51 -0.59
CA LEU A 74 3.24 1.22 -0.79
C LEU A 74 3.86 1.78 0.51
N ASN A 75 3.25 1.53 1.67
CA ASN A 75 3.68 2.07 2.96
C ASN A 75 3.83 3.60 3.02
N LEU A 76 3.13 4.33 2.15
CA LEU A 76 3.20 5.80 2.10
C LEU A 76 2.55 6.40 3.35
N LYS A 77 3.28 7.31 3.99
CA LYS A 77 2.79 8.07 5.15
C LYS A 77 2.29 9.44 4.69
N PRO A 78 1.22 9.97 5.32
CA PRO A 78 0.79 11.34 5.08
C PRO A 78 1.94 12.32 5.32
N TYR A 79 2.15 13.25 4.39
CA TYR A 79 3.11 14.34 4.57
C TYR A 79 2.69 15.24 5.75
N LYS A 80 3.62 15.49 6.67
CA LYS A 80 3.43 16.42 7.79
C LYS A 80 4.33 17.65 7.56
N PRO A 81 3.76 18.82 7.22
CA PRO A 81 4.56 20.03 7.09
C PRO A 81 5.19 20.38 8.45
N ARG A 82 6.48 20.71 8.44
CA ARG A 82 7.19 21.25 9.61
C ARG A 82 7.40 22.73 9.40
N LEU A 83 7.08 23.53 10.41
CA LEU A 83 7.44 24.93 10.43
C LEU A 83 8.94 25.04 10.73
N LEU A 84 9.68 25.66 9.83
CA LEU A 84 11.12 25.89 9.95
C LEU A 84 11.39 27.40 9.86
N GLN A 85 12.52 27.85 10.40
CA GLN A 85 12.99 29.21 10.21
C GLN A 85 13.29 29.46 8.73
N ALA A 86 12.91 30.64 8.23
CA ALA A 86 13.29 31.08 6.89
C ALA A 86 14.81 31.31 6.84
N LEU A 87 15.47 30.74 5.84
CA LEU A 87 16.89 30.98 5.58
C LEU A 87 17.03 32.18 4.65
N ASN A 88 17.87 33.13 5.03
CA ASN A 88 18.37 34.20 4.18
C ASN A 88 19.49 33.68 3.27
N GLU A 89 19.88 34.47 2.28
CA GLU A 89 20.87 34.07 1.26
C GLU A 89 22.23 33.69 1.85
N ASP A 90 22.67 34.35 2.92
CA ASP A 90 23.96 34.09 3.59
C ASP A 90 23.92 32.94 4.61
N ASP A 91 22.74 32.48 5.02
CA ASP A 91 22.59 31.49 6.09
C ASP A 91 23.15 30.09 5.75
N PRO A 92 23.13 29.59 4.50
CA PRO A 92 23.75 28.31 4.16
C PRO A 92 25.25 28.27 4.45
N ASP A 93 25.98 29.30 4.04
CA ASP A 93 27.43 29.39 4.18
C ASP A 93 27.82 29.50 5.66
N ARG A 94 27.17 30.40 6.41
CA ARG A 94 27.39 30.57 7.86
C ARG A 94 27.11 29.30 8.66
N ARG A 95 26.12 28.50 8.24
CA ARG A 95 25.79 27.23 8.91
C ARG A 95 26.82 26.15 8.65
N LEU A 96 27.45 26.14 7.47
CA LEU A 96 28.55 25.23 7.17
C LEU A 96 29.80 25.60 7.99
N GLU A 97 30.17 26.89 8.03
CA GLU A 97 31.29 27.39 8.83
C GLU A 97 31.16 27.08 10.32
N PHE A 98 29.94 27.15 10.88
CA PHE A 98 29.71 26.83 12.30
C PHE A 98 29.82 25.33 12.62
N CYS A 99 29.69 24.45 11.63
CA CYS A 99 29.79 23.00 11.80
C CYS A 99 31.20 22.44 11.61
N GLU A 100 32.16 23.28 11.18
CA GLU A 100 33.58 22.96 11.05
C GLU A 100 34.34 23.17 12.36
#